data_AF-A0A6C0D6K7-F1
#
_entry.id   AF-A0A6C0D6K7-F1
#
_cell.length_a   1.000
_cell.length_b   1.000
_cell.length_c   1.000
_cell.angle_alpha   90.00
_cell.angle_beta   90.00
_cell.angle_gamma   90.00
#
_symmetry.space_group_name_H-M   'P 1'
#
loop_
_entity.id
_entity.type
_entity.pdbx_description
1 polymer ?
#
loop_
_entity_poly.entity_id
_entity_poly.type
_entity_poly.pdbx_seq_one_letter_code
_entity_poly.pdbx_strand_id
1 'polypeptide(L)'
;MEVIVIILIVIVVILAYYLYRLSTKKNDTASQLYYLNTPTIIGSDTLTNPKSARFSYTAWVFVNTWNIPTNTANMNKVLYKAQGGSPAQNIIELNLTSNKPILKTTVYNDQIIITNNFPIQKWVYVVISVDSSTVDCYLDGKLIVSRKLNNIVTIPSTYAITIGPNPLDTYITGFKYYDTPLNPQQVWSYYMAGNGYVGGKYTVNLEIKKDNKVITSFPPGSSS
;
A
#
# COMPACT_ATOMS: atom_id res chain seq x y z
N MET A 1 33.67 38.04 -8.94
CA MET A 1 33.45 36.73 -8.29
C MET A 1 32.44 36.83 -7.15
N GLU A 2 32.53 37.84 -6.29
CA GLU A 2 31.58 38.15 -5.19
C GLU A 2 30.08 38.06 -5.60
N VAL A 3 29.67 38.74 -6.67
CA VAL A 3 28.26 38.81 -7.10
C VAL A 3 27.70 37.46 -7.54
N ILE A 4 28.50 36.63 -8.23
CA ILE A 4 28.09 35.30 -8.69
C ILE A 4 27.88 34.37 -7.48
N VAL A 5 28.75 34.48 -6.47
CA VAL A 5 28.63 33.70 -5.22
C VAL A 5 27.35 34.08 -4.46
N ILE A 6 27.04 35.38 -4.36
CA ILE A 6 25.81 35.87 -3.70
C ILE A 6 24.56 35.35 -4.43
N ILE A 7 24.52 35.41 -5.76
CA ILE A 7 23.39 34.89 -6.55
C ILE A 7 23.20 33.38 -6.33
N LEU A 8 24.31 32.63 -6.26
CA LEU A 8 24.26 31.17 -6.07
C LEU A 8 23.75 30.80 -4.67
N ILE A 9 24.15 31.55 -3.63
CA ILE A 9 23.62 31.38 -2.26
C ILE A 9 22.11 31.66 -2.23
N VAL A 10 21.64 32.73 -2.87
CA VAL A 10 20.21 33.05 -2.94
C VAL A 10 19.42 31.94 -3.64
N ILE A 11 19.94 31.39 -4.74
CA ILE A 11 19.31 30.26 -5.44
C ILE A 11 19.26 29.02 -4.54
N VAL A 12 20.34 28.71 -3.81
CA VAL A 12 20.39 27.57 -2.88
C VAL A 12 19.38 27.75 -1.74
N VAL A 13 19.23 28.96 -1.20
CA VAL A 13 18.25 29.26 -0.14
C VAL A 13 16.81 29.15 -0.66
N ILE A 14 16.52 29.65 -1.87
CA ILE A 14 15.21 29.49 -2.51
C ILE A 14 14.90 28.01 -2.77
N LEU A 15 15.88 27.26 -3.25
CA LEU A 15 15.75 25.83 -3.52
C LEU A 15 15.55 25.04 -2.22
N ALA A 16 16.30 25.37 -1.17
CA ALA A 16 16.13 24.80 0.17
C ALA A 16 14.75 25.15 0.77
N TYR A 17 14.26 26.38 0.58
CA TYR A 17 12.91 26.77 0.99
C TYR A 17 11.84 25.97 0.23
N TYR A 18 12.00 25.79 -1.09
CA TYR A 18 11.07 25.00 -1.89
C TYR A 18 11.07 23.52 -1.48
N LEU A 19 12.25 22.94 -1.23
CA LEU A 19 12.40 21.59 -0.69
C LEU A 19 11.77 21.46 0.70
N TYR A 20 11.99 22.43 1.60
CA TYR A 20 11.34 22.47 2.90
C TYR A 20 9.80 22.50 2.78
N ARG A 21 9.27 23.29 1.84
CA ARG A 21 7.84 23.41 1.56
C ARG A 21 7.24 22.15 0.93
N LEU A 22 8.05 21.35 0.25
CA LEU A 22 7.68 20.02 -0.25
C LEU A 22 7.68 18.98 0.87
N SER A 23 8.70 18.97 1.74
CA SER A 23 8.81 18.05 2.87
C SER A 23 7.77 18.29 3.97
N THR A 24 7.24 19.51 4.10
CA THR A 24 6.21 19.86 5.09
C THR A 24 4.77 19.55 4.65
N LYS A 25 4.57 18.96 3.47
CA LYS A 25 3.24 18.45 3.07
C LYS A 25 2.89 17.18 3.86
N LYS A 26 2.18 17.41 4.98
CA LYS A 26 1.49 16.47 5.86
C LYS A 26 2.40 15.43 6.54
N ASN A 27 2.47 15.53 7.86
CA ASN A 27 2.87 14.45 8.75
C ASN A 27 1.89 13.28 8.57
N ASP A 28 2.14 12.38 7.61
CA ASP A 28 1.56 11.04 7.69
C ASP A 28 2.25 10.41 8.90
N THR A 29 1.48 10.20 9.98
CA THR A 29 1.90 9.34 11.08
C THR A 29 2.47 8.05 10.50
N ALA A 30 3.60 7.59 11.04
CA ALA A 30 4.25 6.37 10.58
C ALA A 30 3.20 5.28 10.37
N SER A 31 3.16 4.73 9.16
CA SER A 31 2.11 3.78 8.82
C SER A 31 2.26 2.52 9.66
N GLN A 32 1.16 2.05 10.27
CA GLN A 32 1.17 0.82 11.07
C GLN A 32 1.69 -0.35 10.23
N LEU A 33 2.61 -1.13 10.81
CA LEU A 33 3.12 -2.37 10.21
C LEU A 33 2.39 -3.56 10.82
N TYR A 34 1.75 -4.36 9.98
CA TYR A 34 1.11 -5.62 10.34
C TYR A 34 2.00 -6.78 9.89
N TYR A 35 2.39 -7.64 10.83
CA TYR A 35 3.01 -8.91 10.50
C TYR A 35 1.94 -10.00 10.51
N LEU A 36 1.72 -10.64 9.35
CA LEU A 36 0.58 -11.53 9.11
C LEU A 36 0.73 -12.92 9.74
N ASN A 37 1.61 -13.07 10.72
CA ASN A 37 1.66 -14.27 11.57
C ASN A 37 0.56 -14.24 12.65
N THR A 38 0.07 -13.05 13.01
CA THR A 38 -1.03 -12.88 13.95
C THR A 38 -2.15 -12.06 13.33
N PRO A 39 -3.41 -12.52 13.40
CA PRO A 39 -4.52 -11.81 12.81
C PRO A 39 -4.78 -10.48 13.54
N THR A 40 -5.03 -9.43 12.77
CA THR A 40 -5.52 -8.16 13.29
C THR A 40 -6.95 -7.93 12.81
N ILE A 41 -7.84 -7.53 13.73
CA ILE A 41 -9.26 -7.35 13.46
C ILE A 41 -9.60 -5.86 13.58
N ILE A 42 -10.25 -5.33 12.55
CA ILE A 42 -10.78 -3.96 12.50
C ILE A 42 -12.30 -4.07 12.33
N GLY A 43 -13.05 -3.62 13.33
CA GLY A 43 -14.51 -3.63 13.28
C GLY A 43 -15.07 -2.57 12.33
N SER A 44 -16.20 -2.87 11.69
CA SER A 44 -16.86 -1.94 10.76
C SER A 44 -17.29 -0.62 11.40
N ASP A 45 -17.46 -0.59 12.72
CA ASP A 45 -17.76 0.59 13.53
C ASP A 45 -16.64 1.65 13.54
N THR A 46 -15.40 1.24 13.24
CA THR A 46 -14.26 2.15 13.14
C THR A 46 -14.10 2.80 11.76
N LEU A 47 -14.88 2.34 10.77
CA LEU A 47 -14.78 2.78 9.38
C LEU A 47 -15.76 3.94 9.12
N THR A 48 -15.34 4.88 8.28
CA THR A 48 -16.24 5.91 7.75
C THR A 48 -17.23 5.28 6.77
N ASN A 49 -18.54 5.50 6.94
CA ASN A 49 -19.58 4.97 6.04
C ASN A 49 -19.37 3.50 5.60
N PRO A 50 -19.36 2.54 6.57
CA PRO A 50 -18.98 1.15 6.31
C PRO A 50 -19.91 0.39 5.36
N LYS A 51 -21.12 0.90 5.14
CA LYS A 51 -22.15 0.28 4.29
C LYS A 51 -22.09 0.75 2.83
N SER A 52 -21.16 1.65 2.50
CA SER A 52 -21.05 2.20 1.15
C SER A 52 -20.76 1.11 0.13
N ALA A 53 -21.57 0.99 -0.92
CA ALA A 53 -21.24 0.15 -2.09
C ALA A 53 -20.08 0.72 -2.92
N ARG A 54 -19.60 1.92 -2.56
CA ARG A 54 -18.47 2.60 -3.17
C ARG A 54 -17.36 2.69 -2.13
N PHE A 55 -16.27 1.97 -2.30
CA PHE A 55 -15.20 1.94 -1.32
C PHE A 55 -13.88 1.56 -1.95
N SER A 56 -12.78 1.84 -1.27
CA SER A 56 -11.45 1.40 -1.69
C SER A 56 -10.62 0.88 -0.53
N TYR A 57 -9.77 -0.10 -0.82
CA TYR A 57 -8.75 -0.59 0.08
C TYR A 57 -7.38 -0.37 -0.54
N THR A 58 -6.45 0.20 0.23
CA THR A 58 -5.05 0.36 -0.18
C THR A 58 -4.15 -0.38 0.79
N ALA A 59 -3.10 -1.01 0.29
CA ALA A 59 -2.10 -1.66 1.13
C ALA A 59 -0.75 -1.73 0.40
N TRP A 60 0.33 -1.56 1.16
CA TRP A 60 1.65 -2.02 0.77
C TRP A 60 1.87 -3.42 1.29
N VAL A 61 2.28 -4.34 0.42
CA VAL A 61 2.47 -5.76 0.75
C VAL A 61 3.91 -6.14 0.50
N PHE A 62 4.55 -6.80 1.47
CA PHE A 62 5.87 -7.40 1.35
C PHE A 62 5.79 -8.87 1.75
N VAL A 63 6.01 -9.78 0.81
CA VAL A 63 6.08 -11.21 1.09
C VAL A 63 7.55 -11.58 1.29
N ASN A 64 7.92 -12.01 2.51
CA ASN A 64 9.30 -12.34 2.85
C ASN A 64 9.64 -13.78 2.40
N THR A 65 8.85 -14.75 2.87
CA THR A 65 8.92 -16.13 2.41
C THR A 65 7.55 -16.61 1.96
N TRP A 66 7.55 -17.49 0.95
CA TRP A 66 6.32 -17.97 0.37
C TRP A 66 5.59 -18.94 1.32
N ASN A 67 6.31 -19.91 1.86
CA ASN A 67 5.78 -20.91 2.78
C ASN A 67 6.47 -20.78 4.12
N ILE A 68 5.67 -20.79 5.18
CA ILE A 68 6.15 -20.94 6.55
C ILE A 68 6.07 -22.43 6.96
N PRO A 69 6.82 -22.88 7.98
CA PRO A 69 6.86 -24.29 8.41
C PRO A 69 5.53 -24.87 8.96
N THR A 70 4.42 -24.16 8.84
CA THR A 70 3.09 -24.61 9.25
C THR A 70 2.39 -25.33 8.09
N ASN A 71 1.31 -26.07 8.38
CA ASN A 71 0.48 -26.76 7.37
C ASN A 71 -0.33 -25.80 6.45
N THR A 72 0.20 -24.61 6.18
CA THR A 72 -0.37 -23.56 5.32
C THR A 72 0.08 -23.67 3.86
N ALA A 73 0.98 -24.61 3.54
CA ALA A 73 1.55 -24.79 2.21
C ALA A 73 0.49 -24.99 1.10
N ASN A 74 -0.65 -25.63 1.42
CA ASN A 74 -1.72 -25.90 0.46
C ASN A 74 -2.86 -24.88 0.49
N MET A 75 -2.79 -23.87 1.36
CA MET A 75 -3.85 -22.87 1.51
C MET A 75 -3.55 -21.59 0.75
N ASN A 76 -4.60 -20.92 0.28
CA ASN A 76 -4.48 -19.56 -0.22
C ASN A 76 -3.97 -18.64 0.90
N LYS A 77 -3.05 -17.76 0.55
CA LYS A 77 -2.41 -16.82 1.46
C LYS A 77 -3.26 -15.56 1.49
N VAL A 78 -4.27 -15.54 2.37
CA VAL A 78 -5.18 -14.42 2.52
C VAL A 78 -4.45 -13.28 3.21
N LEU A 79 -4.34 -12.14 2.53
CA LEU A 79 -3.65 -10.94 3.01
C LEU A 79 -4.57 -10.15 3.94
N TYR A 80 -5.78 -9.87 3.47
CA TYR A 80 -6.86 -9.34 4.27
C TYR A 80 -8.21 -9.75 3.68
N LYS A 81 -9.24 -9.75 4.51
CA LYS A 81 -10.63 -9.93 4.08
C LYS A 81 -11.61 -9.13 4.92
N ALA A 82 -12.70 -8.69 4.34
CA ALA A 82 -13.84 -8.09 5.03
C ALA A 82 -15.05 -9.01 4.86
N GLN A 83 -15.59 -9.50 5.98
CA GLN A 83 -16.72 -10.43 5.99
C GLN A 83 -17.65 -10.16 7.18
N GLY A 84 -18.94 -10.38 7.00
CA GLY A 84 -19.94 -10.21 8.07
C GLY A 84 -21.34 -10.56 7.65
N GLY A 85 -22.32 -10.24 8.49
CA GLY A 85 -23.72 -10.64 8.28
C GLY A 85 -24.03 -12.08 8.69
N SER A 86 -25.31 -12.43 8.60
CA SER A 86 -25.84 -13.77 8.87
C SER A 86 -26.82 -14.14 7.74
N PRO A 87 -26.49 -15.11 6.86
CA PRO A 87 -25.23 -15.85 6.79
C PRO A 87 -24.02 -14.96 6.45
N ALA A 88 -22.80 -15.43 6.72
CA ALA A 88 -21.58 -14.67 6.48
C ALA A 88 -21.38 -14.38 4.98
N GLN A 89 -21.23 -13.11 4.64
CA GLN A 89 -21.01 -12.60 3.29
C GLN A 89 -19.57 -12.11 3.14
N ASN A 90 -18.92 -12.49 2.03
CA ASN A 90 -17.64 -11.93 1.65
C ASN A 90 -17.84 -10.60 0.93
N ILE A 91 -17.37 -9.51 1.53
CA ILE A 91 -17.43 -8.17 0.94
C ILE A 91 -16.23 -8.01 0.00
N ILE A 92 -15.03 -8.24 0.54
CA ILE A 92 -13.77 -8.22 -0.20
C ILE A 92 -12.77 -9.18 0.43
N GLU A 93 -11.99 -9.87 -0.40
CA GLU A 93 -10.83 -10.63 0.01
C GLU A 93 -9.68 -10.31 -0.95
N LEU A 94 -8.47 -10.12 -0.42
CA LEU A 94 -7.24 -10.07 -1.21
C LEU A 94 -6.36 -11.25 -0.79
N ASN A 95 -5.97 -12.09 -1.74
CA ASN A 95 -5.20 -13.29 -1.46
C ASN A 95 -4.20 -13.60 -2.57
N LEU A 96 -3.13 -14.28 -2.18
CA LEU A 96 -2.22 -14.97 -3.10
C LEU A 96 -2.60 -16.45 -3.15
N THR A 97 -2.44 -17.10 -4.30
CA THR A 97 -2.72 -18.55 -4.39
C THR A 97 -1.71 -19.37 -3.59
N SER A 98 -2.01 -20.64 -3.28
CA SER A 98 -1.14 -21.50 -2.48
C SER A 98 0.26 -21.71 -3.08
N ASN A 99 0.33 -22.08 -4.36
CA ASN A 99 1.56 -22.58 -4.99
C ASN A 99 2.20 -21.63 -6.02
N LYS A 100 1.46 -20.62 -6.47
CA LYS A 100 1.93 -19.66 -7.47
C LYS A 100 1.74 -18.23 -6.95
N PRO A 101 2.60 -17.28 -7.33
CA PRO A 101 2.45 -15.86 -7.00
C PRO A 101 1.32 -15.19 -7.80
N ILE A 102 0.14 -15.80 -7.85
CA ILE A 102 -1.04 -15.23 -8.48
C ILE A 102 -1.79 -14.42 -7.42
N LEU A 103 -1.86 -13.11 -7.61
CA LEU A 103 -2.64 -12.21 -6.77
C LEU A 103 -4.07 -12.14 -7.29
N LYS A 104 -5.02 -12.35 -6.40
CA LYS A 104 -6.45 -12.33 -6.70
C LYS A 104 -7.17 -11.47 -5.67
N THR A 105 -8.26 -10.86 -6.11
CA THR A 105 -9.27 -10.31 -5.22
C THR A 105 -10.61 -10.99 -5.47
N THR A 106 -11.40 -11.16 -4.41
CA THR A 106 -12.78 -11.62 -4.51
C THR A 106 -13.67 -10.53 -3.93
N VAL A 107 -14.56 -9.95 -4.73
CA VAL A 107 -15.51 -8.92 -4.31
C VAL A 107 -16.91 -9.45 -4.52
N TYR A 108 -17.75 -9.48 -3.47
CA TYR A 108 -19.11 -10.05 -3.53
C TYR A 108 -19.19 -11.46 -4.16
N ASN A 109 -18.20 -12.31 -3.87
CA ASN A 109 -18.00 -13.66 -4.44
C ASN A 109 -17.57 -13.71 -5.92
N ASP A 110 -17.35 -12.57 -6.58
CA ASP A 110 -16.76 -12.52 -7.92
C ASP A 110 -15.24 -12.44 -7.82
N GLN A 111 -14.54 -13.44 -8.39
CA GLN A 111 -13.09 -13.55 -8.31
C GLN A 111 -12.42 -12.89 -9.52
N ILE A 112 -11.48 -12.00 -9.23
CA ILE A 112 -10.70 -11.24 -10.21
C ILE A 112 -9.21 -11.57 -10.00
N ILE A 113 -8.55 -12.01 -11.07
CA ILE A 113 -7.09 -12.21 -11.07
C ILE A 113 -6.46 -10.86 -11.41
N ILE A 114 -5.62 -10.34 -10.51
CA ILE A 114 -4.93 -9.04 -10.70
C ILE A 114 -3.63 -9.26 -11.46
N THR A 115 -2.80 -10.20 -11.01
CA THR A 115 -1.55 -10.56 -11.68
C THR A 115 -1.24 -12.03 -11.46
N ASN A 116 -0.56 -12.65 -12.43
CA ASN A 116 -0.08 -14.03 -12.32
C ASN A 116 1.34 -14.13 -11.76
N ASN A 117 2.04 -12.99 -11.59
CA ASN A 117 3.42 -12.93 -11.15
C ASN A 117 3.62 -11.79 -10.15
N PHE A 118 3.08 -11.98 -8.95
CA PHE A 118 3.24 -11.06 -7.83
C PHE A 118 4.70 -11.08 -7.34
N PRO A 119 5.39 -9.93 -7.32
CA PRO A 119 6.76 -9.86 -6.82
C PRO A 119 6.84 -10.17 -5.33
N ILE A 120 7.82 -10.99 -4.93
CA ILE A 120 8.19 -11.24 -3.54
C ILE A 120 9.46 -10.46 -3.16
N GLN A 121 9.78 -10.39 -1.87
CA GLN A 121 10.98 -9.72 -1.33
C GLN A 121 11.13 -8.24 -1.69
N LYS A 122 10.01 -7.58 -2.04
CA LYS A 122 9.93 -6.14 -2.22
C LYS A 122 8.54 -5.63 -1.87
N TRP A 123 8.45 -4.35 -1.54
CA TRP A 123 7.16 -3.69 -1.32
C TRP A 123 6.43 -3.52 -2.65
N VAL A 124 5.19 -3.99 -2.69
CA VAL A 124 4.26 -3.82 -3.81
C VAL A 124 3.03 -3.09 -3.32
N TYR A 125 2.63 -2.03 -4.01
CA TYR A 125 1.43 -1.27 -3.65
C TYR A 125 0.22 -1.86 -4.38
N VAL A 126 -0.79 -2.26 -3.62
CA VAL A 126 -2.03 -2.85 -4.15
C VAL A 126 -3.20 -1.98 -3.74
N VAL A 127 -4.06 -1.65 -4.71
CA VAL A 127 -5.31 -0.92 -4.47
C VAL A 127 -6.46 -1.63 -5.14
N ILE A 128 -7.53 -1.86 -4.40
CA ILE A 128 -8.82 -2.32 -4.93
C ILE A 128 -9.82 -1.20 -4.72
N SER A 129 -10.32 -0.65 -5.82
CA SER A 129 -11.31 0.43 -5.84
C SER A 129 -12.61 -0.13 -6.40
N VAL A 130 -13.67 -0.06 -5.61
CA VAL A 130 -15.01 -0.56 -5.97
C VAL A 130 -15.92 0.63 -6.14
N ASP A 131 -16.45 0.79 -7.35
CA ASP A 131 -17.50 1.74 -7.65
C ASP A 131 -18.80 1.00 -7.99
N SER A 132 -19.52 0.59 -6.94
CA SER A 132 -20.86 -0.03 -6.97
C SER A 132 -20.95 -1.34 -7.76
N SER A 133 -20.73 -1.30 -9.07
CA SER A 133 -20.76 -2.44 -9.99
C SER A 133 -19.44 -2.68 -10.72
N THR A 134 -18.45 -1.78 -10.60
CA THR A 134 -17.15 -1.92 -11.24
C THR A 134 -16.03 -1.99 -10.21
N VAL A 135 -15.05 -2.85 -10.46
CA VAL A 135 -13.85 -2.98 -9.63
C VAL A 135 -12.63 -2.68 -10.47
N ASP A 136 -11.85 -1.72 -10.00
CA ASP A 136 -10.56 -1.34 -10.53
C ASP A 136 -9.46 -1.81 -9.57
N CYS A 137 -8.56 -2.64 -10.09
CA CYS A 137 -7.42 -3.16 -9.36
C CYS A 137 -6.15 -2.50 -9.88
N TYR A 138 -5.40 -1.88 -8.98
CA TYR A 138 -4.14 -1.22 -9.27
C TYR A 138 -2.98 -1.93 -8.60
N LEU A 139 -1.82 -1.89 -9.27
CA LEU A 139 -0.56 -2.39 -8.77
C LEU A 139 0.53 -1.37 -9.08
N ASP A 140 1.30 -0.97 -8.06
CA ASP A 140 2.37 0.03 -8.15
C ASP A 140 1.93 1.34 -8.85
N GLY A 141 0.73 1.82 -8.49
CA GLY A 141 0.19 3.06 -9.03
C GLY A 141 -0.48 2.95 -10.41
N LYS A 142 -0.47 1.76 -11.05
CA LYS A 142 -1.00 1.54 -12.40
C LYS A 142 -2.27 0.69 -12.37
N LEU A 143 -3.24 1.02 -13.21
CA LEU A 143 -4.43 0.19 -13.41
C LEU A 143 -4.04 -1.10 -14.13
N ILE A 144 -4.33 -2.25 -13.52
CA ILE A 144 -4.04 -3.57 -14.10
C ILE A 144 -5.30 -4.23 -14.64
N VAL A 145 -6.39 -4.15 -13.88
CA VAL A 145 -7.68 -4.75 -14.24
C VAL A 145 -8.80 -3.78 -13.91
N SER A 146 -9.73 -3.63 -14.85
CA SER A 146 -11.04 -3.02 -14.61
C SER A 146 -12.09 -4.01 -15.05
N ARG A 147 -13.04 -4.35 -14.17
CA ARG A 147 -14.08 -5.35 -14.48
C ARG A 147 -15.40 -4.97 -13.82
N LYS A 148 -16.50 -5.21 -14.54
CA LYS A 148 -17.85 -5.18 -13.96
C LYS A 148 -18.14 -6.45 -13.17
N LEU A 149 -18.67 -6.31 -11.97
CA LEU A 149 -19.10 -7.40 -11.12
C LEU A 149 -20.36 -8.05 -11.67
N ASN A 150 -20.39 -9.39 -11.62
CA ASN A 150 -21.56 -10.17 -11.99
C ASN A 150 -22.61 -10.20 -10.88
N ASN A 151 -22.14 -10.11 -9.61
CA ASN A 151 -22.98 -10.12 -8.43
C ASN A 151 -22.70 -8.87 -7.61
N ILE A 152 -23.77 -8.22 -7.14
CA ILE A 152 -23.69 -7.09 -6.21
C ILE A 152 -24.46 -7.52 -4.97
N VAL A 153 -23.83 -7.40 -3.80
CA VAL A 153 -24.40 -7.77 -2.52
C VAL A 153 -24.49 -6.53 -1.64
N THR A 154 -25.60 -6.41 -0.91
CA THR A 154 -25.76 -5.36 0.10
C THR A 154 -24.78 -5.60 1.24
N ILE A 155 -23.94 -4.61 1.55
CA ILE A 155 -22.97 -4.72 2.63
C ILE A 155 -23.71 -4.84 3.98
N PRO A 156 -23.42 -5.86 4.80
CA PRO A 156 -24.06 -6.03 6.10
C PRO A 156 -23.74 -4.88 7.06
N SER A 157 -24.62 -4.66 8.04
CA SER A 157 -24.44 -3.59 9.03
C SER A 157 -23.27 -3.80 9.98
N THR A 158 -22.88 -5.06 10.17
CA THR A 158 -21.82 -5.46 11.07
C THR A 158 -20.93 -6.45 10.33
N TYR A 159 -19.67 -6.08 10.17
CA TYR A 159 -18.63 -6.92 9.62
C TYR A 159 -17.29 -6.57 10.25
N ALA A 160 -16.29 -7.40 9.99
CA ALA A 160 -14.93 -7.11 10.40
C ALA A 160 -13.99 -7.27 9.22
N ILE A 161 -12.99 -6.39 9.15
CA ILE A 161 -11.81 -6.58 8.32
C ILE A 161 -10.81 -7.38 9.15
N THR A 162 -10.37 -8.52 8.65
CA THR A 162 -9.29 -9.31 9.23
C THR A 162 -8.06 -9.22 8.34
N ILE A 163 -6.97 -8.68 8.86
CA ILE A 163 -5.65 -8.66 8.23
C ILE A 163 -4.87 -9.88 8.73
N GLY A 164 -4.33 -10.69 7.82
CA GLY A 164 -3.60 -11.92 8.15
C GLY A 164 -4.44 -12.96 8.90
N PRO A 165 -5.61 -13.41 8.38
CA PRO A 165 -6.45 -14.40 9.07
C PRO A 165 -5.76 -15.76 9.25
N ASN A 166 -4.76 -16.06 8.43
CA ASN A 166 -3.92 -17.25 8.54
C ASN A 166 -2.47 -16.81 8.74
N PRO A 167 -1.66 -17.56 9.51
CA PRO A 167 -0.24 -17.27 9.66
C PRO A 167 0.50 -17.23 8.31
N LEU A 168 1.16 -16.11 8.03
CA LEU A 168 1.97 -15.87 6.83
C LEU A 168 3.22 -15.06 7.20
N ASP A 169 4.34 -15.35 6.52
CA ASP A 169 5.54 -14.53 6.60
C ASP A 169 5.47 -13.37 5.59
N THR A 170 4.54 -12.45 5.90
CA THR A 170 4.19 -11.32 5.06
C THR A 170 3.94 -10.10 5.93
N TYR A 171 4.35 -8.95 5.43
CA TYR A 171 4.14 -7.66 6.08
C TYR A 171 3.17 -6.82 5.26
N ILE A 172 2.26 -6.14 5.94
CA ILE A 172 1.39 -5.12 5.35
C ILE A 172 1.63 -3.79 6.05
N THR A 173 1.71 -2.70 5.29
CA THR A 173 1.69 -1.35 5.85
C THR A 173 0.86 -0.41 4.98
N GLY A 174 0.56 0.78 5.49
CA GLY A 174 -0.28 1.76 4.80
C GLY A 174 -1.67 1.21 4.47
N PHE A 175 -2.18 0.25 5.26
CA PHE A 175 -3.52 -0.29 5.09
C PHE A 175 -4.53 0.82 5.38
N LYS A 176 -5.31 1.23 4.39
CA LYS A 176 -6.33 2.26 4.52
C LYS A 176 -7.62 1.84 3.82
N TYR A 177 -8.73 2.17 4.45
CA TYR A 177 -10.07 2.09 3.87
C TYR A 177 -10.52 3.51 3.48
N TYR A 178 -11.17 3.62 2.33
CA TYR A 178 -11.83 4.83 1.86
C TYR A 178 -13.29 4.50 1.55
N ASP A 179 -14.21 5.36 1.93
CA ASP A 179 -15.65 5.26 1.63
C ASP A 179 -16.02 5.77 0.23
N THR A 180 -15.00 5.94 -0.62
CA THR A 180 -15.12 6.39 -1.99
C THR A 180 -14.17 5.59 -2.90
N PRO A 181 -14.49 5.47 -4.20
CA PRO A 181 -13.60 4.85 -5.16
C PRO A 181 -12.42 5.79 -5.42
N LEU A 182 -11.21 5.23 -5.50
CA LEU A 182 -10.01 5.99 -5.87
C LEU A 182 -9.84 6.03 -7.38
N ASN A 183 -9.52 7.21 -7.89
CA ASN A 183 -9.17 7.42 -9.31
C ASN A 183 -7.66 7.22 -9.57
N PRO A 184 -7.23 7.03 -10.83
CA PRO A 184 -5.82 6.78 -11.16
C PRO A 184 -4.84 7.83 -10.65
N GLN A 185 -5.24 9.11 -10.63
CA GLN A 185 -4.38 10.20 -10.14
C GLN A 185 -4.17 10.14 -8.63
N GLN A 186 -5.22 9.82 -7.87
CA GLN A 186 -5.14 9.61 -6.43
C GLN A 186 -4.27 8.39 -6.11
N VAL A 187 -4.50 7.27 -6.81
CA VAL A 187 -3.73 6.04 -6.64
C VAL A 187 -2.25 6.28 -6.92
N TRP A 188 -1.93 6.98 -8.01
CA TRP A 188 -0.57 7.38 -8.34
C TRP A 188 0.04 8.28 -7.25
N SER A 189 -0.71 9.26 -6.77
CA SER A 189 -0.25 10.15 -5.70
C SER A 189 0.05 9.39 -4.41
N TYR A 190 -0.77 8.41 -4.03
CA TYR A 190 -0.55 7.61 -2.83
C TYR A 190 0.60 6.63 -2.99
N TYR A 191 0.76 6.03 -4.18
CA TYR A 191 1.93 5.22 -4.50
C TYR A 191 3.23 6.03 -4.37
N MET A 192 3.25 7.24 -4.94
CA MET A 192 4.41 8.14 -4.91
C MET A 192 4.71 8.69 -3.51
N ALA A 193 3.69 8.80 -2.64
CA ALA A 193 3.89 9.12 -1.23
C ALA A 193 4.65 8.01 -0.47
N GLY A 194 4.67 6.78 -1.01
CA GLY A 194 5.38 5.65 -0.45
C GLY A 194 4.58 4.94 0.65
N ASN A 195 5.26 4.02 1.33
CA ASN A 195 4.63 3.15 2.33
C ASN A 195 4.54 3.76 3.72
N GLY A 196 5.12 4.95 3.93
CA GLY A 196 5.13 5.66 5.23
C GLY A 196 5.77 4.86 6.38
N TYR A 197 6.37 3.71 6.08
CA TYR A 197 7.03 2.85 7.06
C TYR A 197 8.49 3.29 7.19
N VAL A 198 8.79 3.87 8.34
CA VAL A 198 10.15 4.26 8.73
C VAL A 198 10.80 3.09 9.48
N GLY A 199 10.98 1.96 8.79
CA GLY A 199 11.90 0.92 9.22
C GLY A 199 13.32 1.35 8.87
N GLY A 200 14.19 1.47 9.87
CA GLY A 200 15.51 2.09 9.75
C GLY A 200 16.34 1.60 8.56
N LYS A 201 17.11 2.56 7.99
CA LYS A 201 18.07 2.51 6.85
C LYS A 201 17.70 3.37 5.64
N TYR A 202 17.23 4.60 5.85
CA TYR A 202 17.36 5.61 4.80
C TYR A 202 18.71 6.31 4.96
N THR A 203 19.56 6.19 3.94
CA THR A 203 20.81 6.94 3.81
C THR A 203 20.69 7.85 2.61
N VAL A 204 20.79 9.16 2.83
CA VAL A 204 20.86 10.15 1.74
C VAL A 204 22.33 10.39 1.43
N ASN A 205 22.77 9.99 0.23
CA ASN A 205 24.09 10.35 -0.29
C ASN A 205 23.95 11.58 -1.19
N LEU A 206 24.58 12.69 -0.79
CA LEU A 206 24.72 13.89 -1.60
C LEU A 206 26.16 13.96 -2.13
N GLU A 207 26.31 13.85 -3.45
CA GLU A 207 27.59 14.03 -4.14
C GLU A 207 27.57 15.34 -4.93
N ILE A 208 28.55 16.21 -4.68
CA ILE A 208 28.79 17.40 -5.50
C ILE A 208 30.01 17.14 -6.39
N LYS A 209 29.80 17.20 -7.71
CA LYS A 209 30.82 16.99 -8.74
C LYS A 209 31.11 18.30 -9.48
N LYS A 210 32.38 18.55 -9.79
CA LYS A 210 32.81 19.57 -10.76
C LYS A 210 33.70 18.88 -11.78
N ASP A 211 33.46 19.13 -13.07
CA ASP A 211 34.22 18.51 -14.16
C ASP A 211 34.27 16.97 -14.06
N ASN A 212 33.14 16.38 -13.66
CA ASN A 212 32.96 14.95 -13.44
C ASN A 212 33.84 14.33 -12.31
N LYS A 213 34.49 15.16 -11.48
CA LYS A 213 35.24 14.72 -10.28
C LYS A 213 34.52 15.16 -9.00
N VAL A 214 34.39 14.23 -8.06
CA VAL A 214 33.76 14.47 -6.75
C VAL A 214 34.65 15.42 -5.94
N ILE A 215 34.10 16.56 -5.50
CA ILE A 215 34.84 17.53 -4.67
C ILE A 215 34.60 17.27 -3.18
N THR A 216 33.36 16.93 -2.78
CA THR A 216 33.01 16.66 -1.38
C THR A 216 31.92 15.59 -1.29
N SER A 217 32.10 14.61 -0.42
CA SER A 217 31.07 13.67 0.00
C SER A 217 30.75 13.90 1.48
N PHE A 218 29.49 14.11 1.82
CA PHE A 218 29.05 14.12 3.21
C PHE A 218 28.71 12.68 3.61
N PRO A 219 29.40 12.07 4.59
CA PRO A 219 29.11 10.71 4.99
C PRO A 219 27.71 10.60 5.63
N PRO A 220 27.12 9.39 5.67
CA PRO A 220 25.84 9.15 6.30
C PRO A 220 25.83 9.61 7.76
N GLY A 221 24.98 10.58 8.09
CA GLY A 221 24.60 10.82 9.48
C GLY A 221 23.70 9.69 9.93
N SER A 222 24.21 8.75 10.73
CA SER A 222 23.37 7.79 11.42
C SER A 222 22.58 8.51 12.52
N SER A 223 21.27 8.61 12.38
CA SER A 223 20.40 8.88 13.53
C SER A 223 20.36 7.62 14.38
N SER A 224 21.23 7.56 15.39
CA SER A 224 21.17 6.61 16.50
C SER A 224 20.01 6.94 17.44
#